data_AF-A0A6B3C975-F1
#
_entry.id   AF-A0A6B3C975-F1
#
_cell.length_a   1.000
_cell.length_b   1.000
_cell.length_c   1.000
_cell.angle_alpha   90.00
_cell.angle_beta   90.00
_cell.angle_gamma   90.00
#
_symmetry.space_group_name_H-M   'P 1'
#
loop_
_entity.id
_entity.type
_entity.pdbx_description
1 polymer ?
#
loop_
_entity_poly.entity_id
_entity_poly.type
_entity_poly.pdbx_seq_one_letter_code
_entity_poly.pdbx_strand_id
1 'polypeptide(L)'
;TAVKPFTVTPSQSLQPEYEYSFVQSESDVQSLISASLKASYNLEGVTVSGSTSYLEEIAVSDLAVTLVARVAVQESRYALAPSYELALTPGEDFRTKYGDYFVAGYRGGSSLYVVYQCRFTSSEQRTKFSASLAADVPQV
;
A
#
# COMPACT_ATOMS: atom_id res chain seq x y z
N THR A 1 -5.60 -15.20 24.89
CA THR A 1 -5.18 -15.77 23.59
C THR A 1 -5.00 -17.26 23.75
N ALA A 2 -5.20 -18.06 22.70
CA ALA A 2 -5.03 -19.51 22.77
C ALA A 2 -3.58 -19.97 22.52
N VAL A 3 -2.74 -19.10 21.96
CA VAL A 3 -1.31 -19.36 21.69
C VAL A 3 -0.47 -18.78 22.84
N LYS A 4 0.55 -19.53 23.29
CA LYS A 4 1.52 -19.03 24.27
C LYS A 4 2.27 -17.81 23.71
N PRO A 5 2.75 -16.89 24.56
CA PRO A 5 3.62 -15.82 24.10
C PRO A 5 4.86 -16.38 23.40
N PHE A 6 5.19 -15.82 22.25
CA PHE A 6 6.38 -16.15 21.48
C PHE A 6 7.07 -14.86 21.01
N THR A 7 8.33 -14.98 20.64
CA THR A 7 9.08 -13.90 20.01
C THR A 7 9.32 -14.22 18.54
N VAL A 8 9.46 -13.17 17.73
CA VAL A 8 9.81 -13.28 16.33
C VAL A 8 11.26 -12.86 16.13
N THR A 9 11.90 -13.40 15.09
CA THR A 9 13.21 -12.91 14.66
C THR A 9 13.00 -11.74 13.70
N PRO A 10 13.37 -10.49 14.07
CA PRO A 10 13.11 -9.32 13.24
C PRO A 10 13.98 -9.33 11.97
N SER A 11 13.45 -8.74 10.90
CA SER A 11 14.23 -8.47 9.69
C SER A 11 15.20 -7.32 9.94
N GLN A 12 16.47 -7.49 9.57
CA GLN A 12 17.49 -6.46 9.75
C GLN A 12 17.61 -5.48 8.57
N SER A 13 16.93 -5.76 7.46
CA SER A 13 17.04 -4.96 6.23
C SER A 13 15.69 -4.37 5.85
N LEU A 14 15.72 -3.05 5.66
CA LEU A 14 14.65 -2.25 5.09
C LEU A 14 14.97 -2.01 3.61
N GLN A 15 13.96 -2.14 2.75
CA GLN A 15 14.06 -1.81 1.34
C GLN A 15 13.10 -0.66 1.04
N PRO A 16 13.63 0.54 0.73
CA PRO A 16 12.81 1.65 0.28
C PRO A 16 12.43 1.44 -1.19
N GLU A 17 11.15 1.60 -1.48
CA GLU A 17 10.56 1.59 -2.81
C GLU A 17 9.99 2.99 -3.08
N TYR A 18 10.31 3.53 -4.25
CA TYR A 18 9.87 4.85 -4.69
C TYR A 18 9.01 4.67 -5.93
N GLU A 19 7.78 5.15 -5.87
CA GLU A 19 6.86 5.13 -7.00
C GLU A 19 6.36 6.55 -7.27
N TYR A 20 6.26 6.90 -8.55
CA TYR A 20 5.75 8.18 -9.00
C TYR A 20 4.65 7.93 -10.03
N SER A 21 3.54 8.63 -9.90
CA SER A 21 2.40 8.52 -10.80
C SER A 21 1.89 9.90 -11.19
N PHE A 22 1.76 10.13 -12.49
CA PHE A 22 1.14 11.33 -13.03
C PHE A 22 -0.31 11.05 -13.36
N VAL A 23 -1.21 11.74 -12.64
CA VAL A 23 -2.64 11.66 -12.86
C VAL A 23 -3.07 12.86 -13.69
N GLN A 24 -3.46 12.60 -14.93
CA GLN A 24 -3.87 13.62 -15.90
C GLN A 24 -5.31 13.43 -16.37
N SER A 25 -5.90 12.27 -16.08
CA SER A 25 -7.21 11.82 -16.51
C SER A 25 -7.92 11.00 -15.44
N GLU A 26 -9.24 10.86 -15.56
CA GLU A 26 -10.02 10.00 -14.66
C GLU A 26 -9.62 8.52 -14.78
N SER A 27 -9.17 8.08 -15.96
CA SER A 27 -8.65 6.72 -16.16
C SER A 27 -7.40 6.44 -15.33
N ASP A 28 -6.57 7.45 -15.08
CA ASP A 28 -5.39 7.30 -14.22
C ASP A 28 -5.81 7.10 -12.76
N VAL A 29 -6.83 7.84 -12.31
CA VAL A 29 -7.42 7.67 -10.96
C VAL A 29 -8.01 6.27 -10.81
N GLN A 30 -8.79 5.81 -11.80
CA GLN A 30 -9.36 4.46 -11.81
C GLN A 30 -8.28 3.37 -11.78
N SER A 31 -7.15 3.60 -12.44
CA SER A 31 -6.01 2.69 -12.41
C SER A 31 -5.37 2.62 -11.01
N LEU A 32 -5.20 3.75 -10.33
CA LEU A 32 -4.71 3.81 -8.95
C LEU A 32 -5.67 3.14 -7.94
N ILE A 33 -6.98 3.37 -8.09
CA ILE A 33 -8.03 2.69 -7.30
C ILE A 33 -7.95 1.18 -7.54
N SER A 34 -7.90 0.75 -8.79
CA SER A 34 -7.86 -0.66 -9.17
C SER A 34 -6.61 -1.36 -8.64
N ALA A 35 -5.45 -0.70 -8.67
CA ALA A 35 -4.22 -1.22 -8.07
C ALA A 35 -4.36 -1.39 -6.56
N SER A 36 -4.97 -0.42 -5.87
CA SER A 36 -5.24 -0.47 -4.43
C SER A 36 -6.22 -1.59 -4.07
N LEU A 37 -7.28 -1.80 -4.86
CA LEU A 37 -8.24 -2.89 -4.68
C LEU A 37 -7.61 -4.26 -4.94
N LYS A 38 -6.84 -4.42 -6.03
CA LYS A 38 -6.13 -5.69 -6.32
C LYS A 38 -5.17 -6.08 -5.20
N ALA A 39 -4.51 -5.11 -4.56
CA ALA A 39 -3.71 -5.36 -3.37
C ALA A 39 -4.55 -5.87 -2.18
N SER A 40 -5.81 -5.44 -2.07
CA SER A 40 -6.76 -5.92 -1.05
C SER A 40 -7.26 -7.35 -1.33
N TYR A 41 -7.46 -7.71 -2.60
CA TYR A 41 -8.03 -9.02 -2.98
C TYR A 41 -7.02 -10.18 -3.06
N ASN A 42 -5.72 -9.92 -3.27
CA ASN A 42 -4.71 -10.96 -3.51
C ASN A 42 -4.29 -11.79 -2.28
N LEU A 43 -4.96 -11.65 -1.14
CA LEU A 43 -4.75 -12.46 0.05
C LEU A 43 -6.08 -13.06 0.48
N GLU A 44 -6.38 -14.28 0.00
CA GLU A 44 -7.62 -15.02 0.26
C GLU A 44 -8.04 -14.92 1.74
N GLY A 45 -9.09 -14.13 2.01
CA GLY A 45 -9.70 -14.00 3.34
C GLY A 45 -9.10 -12.95 4.29
N VAL A 46 -8.09 -12.16 3.87
CA VAL A 46 -7.52 -11.07 4.68
C VAL A 46 -7.72 -9.74 3.96
N THR A 47 -8.63 -8.91 4.48
CA THR A 47 -8.81 -7.54 3.98
C THR A 47 -7.57 -6.70 4.29
N VAL A 48 -6.74 -6.45 3.29
CA VAL A 48 -5.67 -5.45 3.40
C VAL A 48 -6.29 -4.07 3.15
N SER A 49 -6.43 -3.26 4.20
CA SER A 49 -6.75 -1.84 4.08
C SER A 49 -5.46 -1.06 3.85
N GLY A 50 -5.06 -0.91 2.59
CA GLY A 50 -4.07 0.12 2.23
C GLY A 50 -4.63 1.51 2.54
N SER A 51 -3.78 2.46 2.91
CA SER A 51 -4.21 3.84 3.17
C SER A 51 -4.65 4.50 1.86
N THR A 52 -5.94 4.43 1.53
CA THR A 52 -6.52 5.01 0.31
C THR A 52 -6.94 6.47 0.46
N SER A 53 -6.75 7.07 1.64
CA SER A 53 -7.16 8.46 1.93
C SER A 53 -6.53 9.48 0.97
N TYR A 54 -5.35 9.21 0.41
CA TYR A 54 -4.71 10.11 -0.56
C TYR A 54 -5.49 10.21 -1.88
N LEU A 55 -6.32 9.21 -2.22
CA LEU A 55 -7.11 9.22 -3.46
C LEU A 55 -8.17 10.34 -3.43
N GLU A 56 -8.64 10.73 -2.25
CA GLU A 56 -9.60 11.84 -2.06
C GLU A 56 -8.97 13.20 -2.38
N GLU A 57 -7.64 13.33 -2.28
CA GLU A 57 -6.88 14.55 -2.57
C GLU A 57 -6.55 14.69 -4.07
N ILE A 58 -6.82 13.66 -4.88
CA ILE A 58 -6.55 13.69 -6.32
C ILE A 58 -7.69 14.41 -7.02
N ALA A 59 -7.41 15.59 -7.56
CA ALA A 59 -8.32 16.26 -8.48
C ALA A 59 -7.80 16.22 -9.92
N VAL A 60 -8.70 15.88 -10.83
CA VAL A 60 -8.48 15.83 -12.28
C VAL A 60 -9.29 16.94 -12.93
N SER A 61 -8.65 17.73 -13.79
CA SER A 61 -9.34 18.68 -14.67
C SER A 61 -8.48 19.00 -15.88
N ASP A 62 -9.08 19.63 -16.89
CA ASP A 62 -8.37 20.15 -18.07
C ASP A 62 -7.31 21.22 -17.74
N LEU A 63 -7.31 21.73 -16.51
CA LEU A 63 -6.39 22.73 -15.99
C LEU A 63 -5.59 22.22 -14.80
N ALA A 64 -5.62 20.92 -14.50
CA ALA A 64 -4.86 20.34 -13.40
C ALA A 64 -4.10 19.10 -13.83
N VAL A 65 -2.92 18.94 -13.24
CA VAL A 65 -2.13 17.69 -13.26
C VAL A 65 -1.78 17.39 -11.82
N THR A 66 -1.96 16.14 -11.40
CA THR A 66 -1.63 15.71 -10.06
C THR A 66 -0.45 14.73 -10.12
N LEU A 67 0.62 15.03 -9.39
CA LEU A 67 1.73 14.12 -9.14
C LEU A 67 1.48 13.42 -7.80
N VAL A 68 1.47 12.10 -7.82
CA VAL A 68 1.44 11.26 -6.62
C VAL A 68 2.82 10.61 -6.49
N ALA A 69 3.51 10.90 -5.40
CA ALA A 69 4.74 10.23 -5.03
C ALA A 69 4.48 9.33 -3.82
N ARG A 70 4.91 8.07 -3.90
CA ARG A 70 4.87 7.11 -2.81
C ARG A 70 6.28 6.72 -2.43
N VAL A 71 6.57 6.79 -1.13
CA VAL A 71 7.75 6.19 -0.54
C VAL A 71 7.27 5.10 0.39
N ALA A 72 7.57 3.84 0.05
CA ALA A 72 7.30 2.71 0.92
C ALA A 72 8.60 2.19 1.49
N VAL A 73 8.62 1.91 2.78
CA VAL A 73 9.72 1.20 3.42
C VAL A 73 9.14 -0.06 4.01
N GLN A 74 9.60 -1.21 3.53
CA GLN A 74 9.17 -2.49 4.04
C GLN A 74 10.39 -3.30 4.49
N GLU A 75 10.22 -4.07 5.55
CA GLU A 75 11.16 -5.13 5.89
C GLU A 75 11.30 -6.07 4.69
N SER A 76 12.52 -6.54 4.37
CA SER A 76 12.73 -7.43 3.22
C SER A 76 12.18 -8.84 3.42
N ARG A 77 11.94 -9.26 4.67
CA ARG A 77 11.47 -10.60 5.04
C ARG A 77 10.43 -10.52 6.14
N TYR A 78 9.61 -11.56 6.27
CA TYR A 78 8.72 -11.72 7.42
C TYR A 78 9.54 -12.01 8.68
N ALA A 79 9.23 -11.32 9.76
CA ALA A 79 9.61 -11.70 11.10
C ALA A 79 8.71 -12.86 11.54
N LEU A 80 9.27 -14.07 11.54
CA LEU A 80 8.54 -15.30 11.87
C LEU A 80 8.95 -15.81 13.24
N ALA A 81 7.99 -16.40 13.95
CA ALA A 81 8.27 -17.21 15.13
C ALA A 81 8.91 -18.53 14.72
N PRO A 82 10.02 -18.97 15.35
CA PRO A 82 10.64 -20.27 15.04
C PRO A 82 9.77 -21.45 15.48
N SER A 83 8.96 -21.26 16.52
CA SER A 83 7.97 -22.21 16.98
C SER A 83 6.85 -21.49 17.73
N TYR A 84 5.71 -22.17 17.84
CA TYR A 84 4.54 -21.71 18.59
C TYR A 84 3.81 -22.91 19.15
N GLU A 85 3.17 -22.71 20.30
CA GLU A 85 2.43 -23.75 21.00
C GLU A 85 1.11 -23.19 21.51
N LEU A 86 0.09 -24.05 21.55
CA LEU A 86 -1.14 -23.72 22.24
C LEU A 86 -0.90 -23.67 23.75
N ALA A 87 -1.49 -22.67 24.39
CA ALA A 87 -1.50 -22.52 25.85
C ALA A 87 -2.54 -23.44 26.51
N LEU A 88 -3.43 -24.04 25.73
CA LEU A 88 -4.57 -24.83 26.17
C LEU A 88 -4.84 -25.98 25.19
N THR A 89 -5.42 -27.07 25.69
CA THR A 89 -5.92 -28.17 24.85
C THR A 89 -7.23 -27.75 24.19
N PRO A 90 -7.38 -27.87 22.85
CA PRO A 90 -8.62 -27.53 22.17
C PRO A 90 -9.81 -28.38 22.63
N GLY A 91 -10.89 -27.72 23.01
CA GLY A 91 -12.21 -28.34 23.25
C GLY A 91 -13.17 -28.09 22.08
N GLU A 92 -14.42 -28.52 22.23
CA GLU A 92 -15.45 -28.48 21.18
C GLU A 92 -15.72 -27.05 20.65
N ASP A 93 -15.71 -26.04 21.54
CA ASP A 93 -15.96 -24.61 21.19
C ASP A 93 -14.71 -23.80 20.84
N PHE A 94 -13.54 -24.44 20.73
CA PHE A 94 -12.27 -23.72 20.59
C PHE A 94 -12.24 -22.82 19.35
N ARG A 95 -12.69 -23.33 18.20
CA ARG A 95 -12.70 -22.61 16.92
C ARG A 95 -13.64 -21.41 16.94
N THR A 96 -14.83 -21.57 17.51
CA THR A 96 -15.80 -20.47 17.67
C THR A 96 -15.23 -19.35 18.54
N LYS A 97 -14.45 -19.70 19.57
CA LYS A 97 -13.90 -18.73 20.53
C LYS A 97 -12.61 -18.06 20.09
N TYR A 98 -11.75 -18.77 19.37
CA TYR A 98 -10.38 -18.31 19.05
C TYR A 98 -10.08 -18.20 17.56
N GLY A 99 -10.98 -18.67 16.69
CA GLY A 99 -10.77 -18.75 15.25
C GLY A 99 -9.92 -19.94 14.83
N ASP A 100 -9.83 -20.14 13.52
CA ASP A 100 -9.03 -21.21 12.89
C ASP A 100 -7.58 -20.79 12.60
N TYR A 101 -7.29 -19.48 12.69
CA TYR A 101 -6.00 -18.90 12.34
C TYR A 101 -5.47 -17.99 13.44
N PHE A 102 -4.16 -17.87 13.52
CA PHE A 102 -3.48 -16.88 14.36
C PHE A 102 -2.32 -16.25 13.59
N VAL A 103 -1.89 -15.07 14.03
CA VAL A 103 -0.77 -14.37 13.42
C VAL A 103 0.53 -14.92 14.02
N ALA A 104 1.28 -15.71 13.23
CA ALA A 104 2.56 -16.32 13.64
C ALA A 104 3.79 -15.44 13.39
N GLY A 105 3.59 -14.27 12.79
CA GLY A 105 4.64 -13.36 12.39
C GLY A 105 4.08 -12.17 11.62
N TYR A 106 4.94 -11.23 11.29
CA TYR A 106 4.56 -10.01 10.57
C TYR A 106 5.66 -9.61 9.60
N ARG A 107 5.32 -8.75 8.64
CA ARG A 107 6.31 -8.03 7.83
C ARG A 107 6.02 -6.55 7.99
N GLY A 108 6.85 -5.87 8.76
CA GLY A 108 6.66 -4.47 9.10
C GLY A 108 6.92 -3.58 7.88
N GLY A 109 6.14 -2.52 7.77
CA GLY A 109 6.37 -1.50 6.75
C GLY A 109 5.60 -0.23 7.04
N SER A 110 6.00 0.83 6.35
CA SER A 110 5.31 2.12 6.35
C SER A 110 5.31 2.67 4.93
N SER A 111 4.30 3.45 4.60
CA SER A 111 4.21 4.15 3.32
C SER A 111 3.80 5.59 3.54
N LEU A 112 4.53 6.50 2.90
CA LEU A 112 4.18 7.90 2.77
C LEU A 112 3.67 8.16 1.36
N TYR A 113 2.53 8.85 1.27
CA TYR A 113 2.00 9.37 0.01
C TYR A 113 2.08 10.89 0.05
N VAL A 114 2.64 11.48 -1.01
CA VAL A 114 2.69 12.92 -1.23
C VAL A 114 1.91 13.22 -2.49
N VAL A 115 0.87 14.03 -2.37
CA VAL A 115 0.02 14.47 -3.48
C VAL A 115 0.35 15.93 -3.77
N TYR A 116 0.83 16.21 -4.97
CA TYR A 116 1.13 17.56 -5.43
C TYR A 116 0.29 17.90 -6.66
N GLN A 117 -0.54 18.92 -6.54
CA GLN A 117 -1.41 19.37 -7.64
C GLN A 117 -0.86 20.63 -8.30
N CYS A 118 -0.55 20.53 -9.58
CA CYS A 118 -0.28 21.66 -10.45
C CYS A 118 -1.59 22.16 -11.06
N ARG A 119 -1.90 23.45 -10.86
CA ARG A 119 -3.04 24.12 -11.53
C ARG A 119 -2.51 25.10 -12.57
N PHE A 120 -3.18 25.12 -13.72
CA PHE A 120 -2.79 25.91 -14.88
C PHE A 120 -3.87 26.93 -15.22
N THR A 121 -3.46 28.03 -15.84
CA THR A 121 -4.40 29.07 -16.29
C THR A 121 -4.98 28.78 -17.68
N SER A 122 -4.35 27.87 -18.43
CA SER A 122 -4.85 27.40 -19.73
C SER A 122 -4.47 25.94 -19.98
N SER A 123 -5.26 25.27 -20.83
CA SER A 123 -5.00 23.89 -21.27
C SER A 123 -3.69 23.78 -22.06
N GLU A 124 -3.32 24.81 -22.81
CA GLU A 124 -2.05 24.85 -23.55
C GLU A 124 -0.83 24.82 -22.62
N GLN A 125 -0.88 25.57 -21.51
CA GLN A 125 0.16 25.53 -20.48
C GLN A 125 0.26 24.13 -19.84
N ARG A 126 -0.89 23.52 -19.53
CA ARG A 126 -0.94 22.15 -18.99
C ARG A 126 -0.29 21.15 -19.95
N THR A 127 -0.64 21.21 -21.23
CA THR A 127 -0.12 20.31 -22.26
C THR A 127 1.39 20.47 -22.42
N LYS A 128 1.90 21.71 -22.46
CA LYS A 128 3.34 21.99 -22.52
C LYS A 128 4.09 21.44 -21.31
N PHE A 129 3.55 21.63 -20.10
CA PHE A 129 4.13 21.10 -18.87
C PHE A 129 4.15 19.57 -18.82
N SER A 130 3.04 18.94 -19.23
CA SER A 130 2.92 17.48 -19.24
C SER A 130 3.89 16.86 -20.26
N ALA A 131 4.06 17.49 -21.42
CA ALA A 131 5.02 17.08 -22.44
C ALA A 131 6.48 17.23 -21.98
N SER A 132 6.83 18.31 -21.26
CA SER A 132 8.20 18.46 -20.73
C SER A 132 8.51 17.42 -19.64
N LEU A 133 7.55 17.12 -18.77
CA LEU A 133 7.74 16.10 -17.74
C LEU A 133 7.86 14.69 -18.33
N ALA A 134 7.06 14.36 -19.35
CA ALA A 134 7.16 13.08 -20.04
C ALA A 134 8.52 12.86 -20.73
N ALA A 135 9.24 13.95 -21.05
CA ALA A 135 10.58 13.88 -21.62
C ALA A 135 11.68 13.69 -20.56
N ASP A 136 11.47 14.19 -19.33
CA ASP A 136 12.47 14.15 -18.24
C ASP A 136 12.29 13.00 -17.24
N VAL A 137 11.11 12.37 -17.19
CA VAL A 137 10.83 11.24 -16.30
C VAL A 137 11.27 9.95 -17.01
N PRO A 138 12.23 9.18 -16.45
CA PRO A 138 12.62 7.88 -17.01
C PRO A 138 11.38 7.00 -17.09
N GLN A 139 11.07 6.49 -18.28
CA GLN A 139 10.05 5.46 -18.41
C GLN A 139 10.55 4.22 -17.66
N VAL A 140 9.76 3.78 -16.68
CA VAL A 140 10.01 2.56 -15.89
C VAL A 140 9.63 1.34 -16.72
#